data_AF-A0A8B9BWT3-F1
#
_entry.id   AF-A0A8B9BWT3-F1
#
_cell.length_a   1.000
_cell.length_b   1.000
_cell.length_c   1.000
_cell.angle_alpha   90.00
_cell.angle_beta   90.00
_cell.angle_gamma   90.00
#
_symmetry.space_group_name_H-M   'P 1'
#
loop_
_entity.id
_entity.type
_entity.pdbx_description
1 polymer ?
#
loop_
_entity_poly.entity_id
_entity_poly.type
_entity_poly.pdbx_seq_one_letter_code
_entity_poly.pdbx_strand_id
1 'polypeptide(L)'
;MERCWAQEPAERPDFGQIKIFIRRFNKEGSTSILDNLLSRMEQYANNLEKLVEERTQAYLEEKRKAEALLYQILPHSVAEQLKRGETVRAEAFDSVTIYFSDIVGFTALSAESTPMQVGTQPRDGALGDHQEVDRRLRGHVAEGQALRGEGAAP
;
A
#
# COMPACT_ATOMS: atom_id res chain seq x y z
N MET A 1 27.19 -13.14 56.03
CA MET A 1 26.13 -12.69 56.98
C MET A 1 26.24 -13.37 58.34
N GLU A 2 26.80 -14.57 58.44
CA GLU A 2 26.94 -15.33 59.71
C GLU A 2 27.68 -14.58 60.83
N ARG A 3 28.71 -13.80 60.49
CA ARG A 3 29.47 -13.00 61.47
C ARG A 3 28.65 -11.90 62.16
N CYS A 4 27.55 -11.46 61.56
CA CYS A 4 26.64 -10.49 62.19
C CYS A 4 25.84 -11.10 63.35
N TRP A 5 25.76 -12.43 63.41
CA TRP A 5 24.99 -13.20 64.38
C TRP A 5 25.88 -13.95 65.38
N ALA A 6 27.13 -13.51 65.55
CA ALA A 6 28.05 -14.10 66.53
C ALA A 6 27.46 -14.02 67.95
N GLN A 7 27.63 -15.09 68.73
CA GLN A 7 27.13 -15.18 70.11
C GLN A 7 27.82 -14.15 71.01
N GLU A 8 29.11 -13.91 70.78
CA GLU A 8 29.89 -12.89 71.45
C GLU A 8 29.68 -11.50 70.80
N PRO A 9 29.20 -10.48 71.54
CA PRO A 9 28.99 -9.14 71.01
C PRO A 9 30.25 -8.48 70.41
N ALA A 10 31.43 -8.76 70.96
CA ALA A 10 32.70 -8.17 70.50
C ALA A 10 33.17 -8.71 69.12
N GLU A 11 32.67 -9.87 68.69
CA GLU A 11 33.03 -10.47 67.40
C GLU A 11 32.12 -9.99 66.24
N ARG A 12 31.05 -9.26 66.58
CA ARG A 12 30.13 -8.73 65.58
C ARG A 12 30.80 -7.57 64.84
N PRO A 13 30.71 -7.54 63.50
CA PRO A 13 31.26 -6.45 62.72
C PRO A 13 30.57 -5.13 63.06
N ASP A 14 31.37 -4.07 63.16
CA ASP A 14 30.85 -2.72 63.38
C ASP A 14 30.05 -2.23 62.16
N PHE A 15 29.16 -1.26 62.39
CA PHE A 15 28.32 -0.65 61.36
C PHE A 15 29.13 -0.12 60.18
N GLY A 16 30.33 0.41 60.41
CA GLY A 16 31.25 0.81 59.35
C GLY A 16 31.65 -0.35 58.42
N GLN A 17 31.93 -1.52 58.99
CA GLN A 17 32.30 -2.73 58.25
C GLN A 17 31.10 -3.31 57.49
N ILE A 18 29.91 -3.32 58.10
CA ILE A 18 28.66 -3.75 57.46
C ILE A 18 28.37 -2.89 56.22
N LYS A 19 28.55 -1.57 56.33
CA LYS A 19 28.36 -0.64 55.20
C LYS A 19 29.32 -0.93 54.03
N ILE A 20 30.55 -1.35 54.32
CA ILE A 20 31.53 -1.75 53.30
C ILE A 20 31.09 -3.05 52.62
N PHE A 21 30.66 -4.06 53.39
CA PHE A 21 30.15 -5.32 52.85
C PHE A 21 28.92 -5.11 51.97
N ILE A 22 27.95 -4.31 52.43
CA ILE A 22 26.75 -3.97 51.65
C ILE A 22 27.14 -3.25 50.36
N ARG A 23 28.01 -2.22 50.43
CA ARG A 23 28.46 -1.51 49.22
C ARG A 23 29.20 -2.41 48.24
N ARG A 24 29.96 -3.40 48.73
CA ARG A 24 30.65 -4.38 47.89
C ARG A 24 29.66 -5.30 47.18
N PHE A 25 28.66 -5.82 47.89
CA PHE A 25 27.61 -6.66 47.31
C PHE A 25 26.70 -5.88 46.35
N ASN A 26 26.40 -4.62 46.67
CA ASN A 26 25.49 -3.80 45.85
C ASN A 26 26.16 -3.22 44.58
N LYS A 27 27.49 -3.31 44.45
CA LYS A 27 28.22 -2.93 43.24
C LYS A 27 27.92 -3.83 42.04
N GLU A 28 27.48 -5.08 42.28
CA GLU A 28 27.18 -6.04 41.20
C GLU A 28 25.67 -6.20 40.92
N GLY A 29 24.80 -5.84 41.86
CA GLY A 29 23.36 -6.13 41.76
C GLY A 29 22.47 -5.02 41.20
N SER A 30 22.93 -3.77 41.13
CA SER A 30 22.08 -2.62 40.76
C SER A 30 22.16 -2.24 39.28
N THR A 31 23.34 -2.36 38.65
CA THR A 31 23.50 -2.09 37.22
C THR A 31 22.87 -3.17 36.36
N SER A 32 23.14 -4.45 36.65
CA SER A 32 22.69 -5.57 35.81
C SER A 32 21.16 -5.71 35.65
N ILE A 33 20.37 -5.42 36.70
CA ILE A 33 18.90 -5.54 36.63
C ILE A 33 18.29 -4.36 35.87
N LEU A 34 18.76 -3.14 36.13
CA LEU A 34 18.30 -1.94 35.45
C LEU A 34 18.69 -1.96 33.97
N ASP A 35 19.90 -2.41 33.64
CA ASP A 35 20.37 -2.55 32.27
C ASP A 35 19.57 -3.61 31.49
N ASN A 36 19.20 -4.73 32.14
CA ASN A 36 18.34 -5.73 31.51
C ASN A 36 16.92 -5.20 31.25
N LEU A 37 16.35 -4.46 32.21
CA LEU A 37 15.04 -3.84 32.05
C LEU A 37 15.06 -2.79 30.93
N LEU A 38 16.09 -1.95 30.88
CA LEU A 38 16.26 -0.93 29.86
C LEU A 38 16.38 -1.56 28.47
N SER A 39 17.22 -2.59 28.34
CA SER A 39 17.38 -3.33 27.08
C SER A 39 16.08 -3.99 26.62
N ARG A 40 15.29 -4.56 27.54
CA ARG A 40 13.96 -5.11 27.20
C ARG A 40 13.01 -4.01 26.74
N MET A 41 12.97 -2.86 27.43
CA MET A 41 12.10 -1.74 27.06
C MET A 41 12.46 -1.19 25.68
N GLU A 42 13.75 -1.06 25.38
CA GLU A 42 14.25 -0.64 24.07
C GLU A 42 13.87 -1.66 22.98
N GLN A 43 14.01 -2.95 23.26
CA GLN A 43 13.61 -4.01 22.33
C GLN A 43 12.10 -4.00 22.05
N TYR A 44 11.26 -3.74 23.07
CA TYR A 44 9.82 -3.58 22.88
C TYR A 44 9.48 -2.34 22.05
N ALA A 45 10.14 -1.21 22.30
CA ALA A 45 9.94 0.02 21.53
C ALA A 45 10.26 -0.20 20.04
N ASN A 46 11.43 -0.77 19.74
CA ASN A 46 11.87 -1.07 18.38
C ASN A 46 10.94 -2.06 17.67
N ASN A 47 10.50 -3.11 18.37
CA ASN A 47 9.58 -4.09 17.80
C ASN A 47 8.19 -3.48 17.53
N LEU A 48 7.71 -2.61 18.42
CA LEU A 48 6.44 -1.92 18.23
C LEU A 48 6.52 -0.95 17.05
N GLU A 49 7.60 -0.20 16.92
CA GLU A 49 7.82 0.71 15.80
C GLU A 49 7.81 -0.05 14.46
N LYS A 50 8.56 -1.16 14.38
CA LYS A 50 8.57 -2.01 13.20
C LYS A 50 7.17 -2.56 12.87
N LEU A 51 6.43 -3.02 13.87
CA LEU A 51 5.07 -3.54 13.66
C LEU A 51 4.12 -2.44 13.18
N VAL A 52 4.23 -1.23 13.73
CA VAL A 52 3.42 -0.07 13.29
C VAL A 52 3.76 0.28 11.84
N GLU A 53 5.04 0.27 11.47
CA GLU A 53 5.48 0.54 10.11
C GLU A 53 4.92 -0.49 9.12
N GLU A 54 5.06 -1.79 9.41
CA GLU A 54 4.52 -2.88 8.58
C GLU A 54 3.01 -2.77 8.39
N ARG A 55 2.26 -2.49 9.47
CA ARG A 55 0.80 -2.31 9.40
C ARG A 55 0.39 -1.07 8.63
N THR A 56 1.12 0.03 8.81
CA THR A 56 0.88 1.28 8.09
C THR A 56 1.13 1.10 6.60
N GLN A 57 2.19 0.38 6.23
CA GLN A 57 2.50 0.08 4.84
C GLN A 57 1.40 -0.79 4.19
N ALA A 58 0.98 -1.86 4.85
CA ALA A 58 -0.11 -2.71 4.36
C ALA A 58 -1.41 -1.92 4.14
N TYR A 59 -1.75 -1.04 5.09
CA TYR A 59 -2.91 -0.15 4.98
C TYR A 59 -2.78 0.81 3.79
N LEU A 60 -1.61 1.42 3.58
CA LEU A 60 -1.37 2.33 2.46
C LEU A 60 -1.49 1.62 1.10
N GLU A 61 -1.00 0.38 1.00
CA GLU A 61 -1.13 -0.42 -0.21
C GLU A 61 -2.59 -0.76 -0.52
N GLU A 62 -3.36 -1.17 0.49
CA GLU A 62 -4.78 -1.46 0.35
C GLU A 62 -5.58 -0.20 -0.01
N LYS A 63 -5.30 0.92 0.66
CA LYS A 63 -5.87 2.23 0.33
C LYS A 63 -5.60 2.62 -1.11
N ARG A 64 -4.35 2.45 -1.59
CA ARG A 64 -3.98 2.76 -2.98
C ARG A 64 -4.75 1.89 -3.98
N LYS A 65 -4.91 0.59 -3.70
CA LYS A 65 -5.70 -0.33 -4.54
C LYS A 65 -7.16 0.09 -4.59
N ALA A 66 -7.75 0.44 -3.44
CA ALA A 66 -9.12 0.90 -3.35
C ALA A 66 -9.33 2.23 -4.11
N GLU A 67 -8.40 3.19 -3.98
CA GLU A 67 -8.47 4.46 -4.71
C GLU A 67 -8.31 4.25 -6.22
N ALA A 68 -7.38 3.40 -6.66
CA ALA A 68 -7.21 3.09 -8.07
C ALA A 68 -8.47 2.45 -8.68
N LEU A 69 -9.13 1.56 -7.94
CA LEU A 69 -10.40 0.98 -8.35
C LEU A 69 -11.51 2.03 -8.39
N LEU A 70 -11.56 2.94 -7.42
CA LEU A 70 -12.54 4.01 -7.37
C LEU A 70 -12.47 4.89 -8.63
N TYR A 71 -11.27 5.27 -9.07
CA TYR A 71 -11.06 6.04 -10.31
C TYR A 71 -11.31 5.25 -11.60
N GLN A 72 -11.30 3.91 -11.56
CA GLN A 72 -11.66 3.09 -12.72
C GLN A 72 -13.18 3.02 -12.93
N ILE A 73 -13.95 3.07 -11.84
CA ILE A 73 -15.42 2.94 -11.88
C ILE A 73 -16.08 4.32 -12.01
N LEU A 74 -15.50 5.34 -11.38
CA LEU A 74 -16.08 6.68 -11.31
C LEU A 74 -15.17 7.72 -11.95
N PRO A 75 -15.73 8.72 -12.65
CA PRO A 75 -14.98 9.88 -13.09
C PRO A 75 -14.25 10.56 -11.93
N HIS A 76 -13.06 11.10 -12.18
CA HIS A 76 -12.21 11.73 -11.16
C HIS A 76 -12.94 12.77 -10.30
N SER A 77 -13.83 13.58 -10.90
CA SER A 77 -14.61 14.59 -10.18
C SER A 77 -15.53 14.00 -9.12
N VAL A 78 -16.18 12.86 -9.44
CA VAL A 78 -17.11 12.16 -8.54
C VAL A 78 -16.35 11.40 -7.46
N ALA A 79 -15.25 10.74 -7.83
CA ALA A 79 -14.41 10.00 -6.90
C ALA A 79 -13.79 10.89 -5.81
N GLU A 80 -13.33 12.11 -6.16
CA GLU A 80 -12.79 13.07 -5.19
C GLU A 80 -13.85 13.60 -4.23
N GLN A 81 -15.06 13.89 -4.72
CA GLN A 81 -16.18 14.31 -3.87
C GLN A 81 -16.55 13.21 -2.86
N LEU A 82 -16.61 11.96 -3.31
CA LEU A 82 -16.86 10.81 -2.43
C LEU A 82 -15.73 10.61 -1.41
N LYS A 83 -14.45 10.77 -1.81
CA LYS A 83 -13.30 10.70 -0.89
C LYS A 83 -13.36 11.78 0.20
N ARG A 84 -13.93 12.95 -0.11
CA ARG A 84 -14.14 14.05 0.86
C ARG A 84 -15.37 13.87 1.76
N GLY A 85 -16.18 12.83 1.52
CA GLY A 85 -17.44 12.62 2.24
C GLY A 85 -18.54 13.58 1.81
N GLU A 86 -18.38 14.26 0.67
CA GLU A 86 -19.39 15.14 0.12
C GLU A 86 -20.47 14.31 -0.59
N THR A 87 -21.73 14.71 -0.43
CA THR A 87 -22.83 14.07 -1.16
C THR A 87 -22.75 14.44 -2.63
N VAL A 88 -22.55 13.46 -3.50
CA VAL A 88 -22.60 13.66 -4.95
C VAL A 88 -24.03 14.01 -5.34
N ARG A 89 -24.28 15.27 -5.73
CA ARG A 89 -25.59 15.70 -6.21
C ARG A 89 -25.77 15.15 -7.62
N ALA A 90 -26.86 14.41 -7.86
CA ALA A 90 -27.21 14.00 -9.21
C ALA A 90 -27.42 15.26 -10.08
N GLU A 91 -26.60 15.41 -11.12
CA GLU A 91 -26.73 16.49 -12.09
C GLU A 91 -27.77 16.07 -13.13
N ALA A 92 -28.84 16.85 -13.25
CA ALA A 92 -29.82 16.74 -14.32
C ALA A 92 -29.54 17.85 -15.33
N PHE A 93 -29.34 17.47 -16.59
CA PHE A 93 -29.08 18.41 -17.68
C PHE A 93 -30.32 18.49 -18.57
N ASP A 94 -30.85 19.69 -18.80
CA ASP A 94 -32.04 19.91 -19.65
C ASP A 94 -31.80 19.56 -21.13
N SER A 95 -30.53 19.57 -21.56
CA SER A 95 -30.11 19.18 -22.91
C SER A 95 -28.69 18.61 -22.87
N VAL A 96 -28.51 17.38 -23.38
CA VAL A 96 -27.21 16.72 -23.51
C VAL A 96 -26.98 16.33 -24.97
N THR A 97 -25.76 16.55 -25.46
CA THR A 97 -25.33 16.04 -26.77
C THR A 97 -24.64 14.70 -26.55
N ILE A 98 -25.31 13.60 -26.91
CA ILE A 98 -24.73 12.26 -26.85
C ILE A 98 -24.03 11.97 -28.18
N TYR A 99 -22.73 11.68 -28.13
CA TYR A 99 -21.96 11.28 -29.30
C TYR A 99 -21.96 9.76 -29.43
N PHE A 100 -22.66 9.24 -30.45
CA PHE A 100 -22.63 7.83 -30.81
C PHE A 100 -21.62 7.61 -31.93
N SER A 101 -20.36 7.35 -31.56
CA SER A 101 -19.39 6.79 -32.49
C SER A 101 -19.46 5.27 -32.44
N ASP A 102 -20.07 4.68 -33.48
CA ASP A 102 -19.85 3.27 -33.77
C ASP A 102 -18.40 3.09 -34.23
N ILE A 103 -17.72 2.12 -33.63
CA ILE A 103 -16.35 1.79 -34.01
C ILE A 103 -16.49 0.91 -35.24
N VAL A 104 -16.21 1.47 -36.42
CA VAL A 104 -16.30 0.74 -37.69
C VAL A 104 -15.46 -0.54 -37.58
N GLY A 105 -16.13 -1.70 -37.63
CA GLY A 105 -15.49 -3.02 -37.52
C GLY A 105 -15.55 -3.67 -36.15
N PHE A 106 -16.01 -3.01 -35.08
CA PHE A 106 -16.16 -3.64 -33.76
C PHE A 106 -17.22 -4.74 -33.76
N THR A 107 -18.32 -4.58 -34.48
CA THR A 107 -19.34 -5.62 -34.68
C THR A 107 -18.79 -6.83 -35.43
N ALA A 108 -17.90 -6.62 -36.41
CA ALA A 108 -17.26 -7.71 -37.15
C ALA A 108 -16.20 -8.44 -36.30
N LEU A 109 -15.36 -7.68 -35.57
CA LEU A 109 -14.34 -8.22 -34.67
C LEU A 109 -14.94 -8.98 -33.47
N SER A 110 -16.08 -8.51 -32.95
CA SER A 110 -16.80 -9.17 -31.86
C SER A 110 -17.61 -10.38 -32.35
N ALA A 111 -18.03 -10.43 -33.61
CA ALA A 111 -18.66 -11.60 -34.20
C ALA A 111 -17.70 -12.79 -34.38
N GLU A 112 -16.41 -12.54 -34.55
CA GLU A 112 -15.37 -13.58 -34.65
C GLU A 112 -14.81 -14.02 -33.30
N SER A 113 -15.14 -13.32 -32.21
CA SER A 113 -14.61 -13.57 -30.87
C SER A 113 -15.64 -14.26 -29.98
N THR A 114 -15.25 -15.32 -29.27
CA THR A 114 -16.13 -15.91 -28.25
C THR A 114 -16.32 -14.93 -27.09
N PRO A 115 -17.49 -14.89 -26.42
CA PRO A 115 -17.77 -13.93 -25.34
C PRO A 115 -16.73 -13.94 -24.21
N MET A 116 -16.11 -15.11 -23.98
CA MET A 116 -15.01 -15.30 -23.02
C MET A 116 -13.70 -14.63 -23.44
N GLN A 117 -13.42 -14.46 -24.73
CA GLN A 117 -12.21 -13.80 -25.22
C GLN A 117 -12.30 -12.28 -25.15
N VAL A 118 -13.50 -11.71 -25.27
CA VAL A 118 -13.71 -10.25 -25.23
C VAL A 118 -13.64 -9.71 -23.79
N GLY A 119 -14.07 -10.49 -22.79
CA GLY A 119 -14.03 -10.09 -21.38
C GLY A 119 -12.69 -10.35 -20.66
N THR A 120 -11.82 -11.18 -21.24
CA THR A 120 -10.63 -11.72 -20.56
C THR A 120 -9.34 -11.43 -21.32
N GLN A 121 -9.23 -10.34 -22.08
CA GLN A 121 -7.90 -9.80 -22.37
C GLN A 121 -7.31 -9.34 -21.04
N PRO A 122 -6.29 -10.04 -20.50
CA PRO A 122 -5.70 -9.64 -19.25
C PRO A 122 -5.05 -8.28 -19.47
N ARG A 123 -5.42 -7.29 -18.67
CA ARG A 123 -4.60 -6.08 -18.45
C ARG A 123 -3.32 -6.43 -17.67
N ASP A 124 -2.74 -7.58 -17.97
CA ASP A 124 -1.48 -7.99 -17.36
C ASP A 124 -0.40 -7.24 -18.09
N GLY A 125 0.14 -6.26 -17.39
CA GLY A 125 1.32 -5.54 -17.80
C GLY A 125 2.46 -6.52 -17.99
N ALA A 126 2.70 -6.89 -19.23
CA ALA A 126 3.98 -7.38 -19.70
C ALA A 126 4.46 -6.37 -20.73
N LEU A 127 5.65 -5.80 -20.50
CA LEU A 127 6.42 -5.07 -21.49
C LEU A 127 6.40 -5.85 -22.81
N GLY A 128 5.66 -5.35 -23.79
CA GLY A 128 5.40 -6.05 -25.04
C GLY A 128 4.94 -5.06 -26.10
N ASP A 129 5.90 -4.28 -26.57
CA ASP A 129 5.92 -3.54 -27.84
C ASP A 129 4.64 -2.82 -28.29
N HIS A 130 4.49 -1.57 -27.85
CA HIS A 130 3.50 -0.62 -28.38
C HIS A 130 3.59 -0.41 -29.92
N GLN A 131 4.67 -0.87 -30.58
CA GLN A 131 4.82 -0.75 -32.03
C GLN A 131 3.93 -1.70 -32.84
N GLU A 132 3.54 -2.87 -32.31
CA GLU A 132 2.82 -3.89 -33.10
C GLU A 132 1.34 -3.55 -33.29
N VAL A 133 0.68 -3.03 -32.25
CA VAL A 133 -0.75 -2.64 -32.29
C VAL A 133 -0.96 -1.42 -33.19
N ASP A 134 -0.05 -0.45 -33.14
CA ASP A 134 -0.09 0.77 -33.97
C ASP A 134 0.21 0.46 -35.45
N ARG A 135 0.98 -0.60 -35.72
CA ARG A 135 1.22 -1.11 -37.09
C ARG A 135 -0.02 -1.80 -37.67
N ARG A 136 -0.77 -2.53 -36.84
CA ARG A 136 -2.01 -3.21 -37.25
C ARG A 136 -3.16 -2.23 -37.51
N LEU A 137 -3.27 -1.17 -36.69
CA LEU A 137 -4.27 -0.12 -36.89
C LEU A 137 -3.98 0.75 -38.13
N ARG A 138 -2.72 1.06 -38.42
CA ARG A 138 -2.34 1.80 -39.65
C ARG A 138 -2.60 1.02 -40.94
N GLY A 139 -2.54 -0.32 -40.92
CA GLY A 139 -2.84 -1.17 -42.08
C GLY A 139 -4.29 -1.06 -42.56
N HIS A 140 -5.25 -1.09 -41.63
CA HIS A 140 -6.68 -1.01 -41.97
C HIS A 140 -7.15 0.39 -42.37
N VAL A 141 -6.48 1.45 -41.91
CA VAL A 141 -6.81 2.83 -42.33
C VAL A 141 -6.36 3.10 -43.78
N ALA A 142 -5.29 2.45 -44.25
CA ALA A 142 -4.81 2.60 -45.63
C ALA A 142 -5.73 1.90 -46.65
N GLU A 143 -6.31 0.75 -46.32
CA GLU A 143 -7.25 0.05 -47.21
C GLU A 143 -8.61 0.77 -47.31
N GLY A 144 -9.04 1.46 -46.25
CA GLY A 144 -10.28 2.25 -46.24
C GLY A 144 -10.23 3.57 -47.02
N GLN A 145 -9.04 4.11 -47.32
CA GLN A 145 -8.88 5.37 -48.06
C GLN A 145 -8.77 5.17 -49.58
N ALA A 146 -8.46 3.97 -50.08
CA ALA A 146 -8.37 3.70 -51.52
C ALA A 146 -9.75 3.58 -52.21
N LEU A 147 -10.82 3.26 -51.48
CA LEU A 147 -12.16 3.05 -52.04
C LEU A 147 -13.05 4.31 -52.08
N ARG A 148 -12.53 5.47 -51.66
CA ARG A 148 -13.29 6.75 -51.63
C ARG A 148 -12.82 7.77 -52.67
N GLY A 149 -11.93 7.39 -53.58
CA GLY A 149 -11.27 8.27 -54.56
C GLY A 149 -11.88 8.32 -55.96
N GLU A 150 -12.94 7.58 -56.27
CA GLU A 150 -13.59 7.63 -57.59
C GLU A 150 -15.08 7.98 -57.45
N GLY A 151 -15.43 9.25 -57.66
CA GLY A 151 -16.83 9.65 -57.79
C GLY A 151 -17.17 11.05 -57.31
N ALA A 152 -16.49 12.09 -57.80
CA ALA A 152 -17.00 13.46 -57.72
C ALA A 152 -16.40 14.38 -58.80
N ALA A 153 -16.97 14.34 -60.00
CA ALA A 153 -17.07 15.41 -61.00
C ALA A 153 -18.09 14.95 -62.06
N PRO A 154 -18.81 15.83 -62.78
CA PRO A 154 -18.61 17.27 -62.95
C PRO A 154 -19.57 18.17 -62.14
#